data_AF-A0A6L7GJL8-F1
#
_entry.id   AF-A0A6L7GJL8-F1
#
_cell.length_a   1.000
_cell.length_b   1.000
_cell.length_c   1.000
_cell.angle_alpha   90.00
_cell.angle_beta   90.00
_cell.angle_gamma   90.00
#
_symmetry.space_group_name_H-M   'P 1'
#
loop_
_entity.id
_entity.type
_entity.pdbx_description
1 polymer ?
#
loop_
_entity_poly.entity_id
_entity_poly.type
_entity_poly.pdbx_seq_one_letter_code
_entity_poly.pdbx_strand_id
1 'polypeptide(L)'
;MIIATALSASILLASCAGHDAEDSPSNAQGPFRAEFNAEGFATILDVPPAAFDPEQPAPVQPRTPEQDAADAEFMRVADYQNSVMDEVQALSERLRRAEKDNFVDLYYDNDGELGVVFQFLRDGSQTLRRYSRNPTFRGETVRWSQDELMAAAEFMWETFREERVIQGTGIRPQEVTVEIIVSEREFRELVRRKGVTIPEQVTLVFHAAPMVPINNPLRPAVGDEAVPAAVAPHIRIFPRHDRPAGALNAINSRVKLVLKNGCFRAADTDDALVLFPFGARLFVDSDNYLAFGSGQSPGYARVGETVIFMGSINEVTVPELVEPIYAVCGPGKVIKIEGLASADASDRQQAVTDNANALRRLQSEYGLGEAQARRAMAWLDRRQMANRQVTEDGIALPPITAAMTIDIPPRPVIDASECPTGSRLVSGLCRTPEGYLRPLPEWLAEFLEQDR
;
A
#
# COMPACT_ATOMS: atom_id res chain seq x y z
N MET A 1 -30.46 7.21 -84.04
CA MET A 1 -31.69 7.79 -83.44
C MET A 1 -31.24 8.98 -82.60
N ILE A 2 -31.16 10.20 -83.13
CA ILE A 2 -32.25 11.15 -83.44
C ILE A 2 -32.98 11.63 -82.16
N ILE A 3 -32.59 12.84 -81.73
CA ILE A 3 -33.39 13.99 -81.22
C ILE A 3 -34.04 13.78 -79.80
N ALA A 4 -34.12 14.72 -78.84
CA ALA A 4 -34.14 16.20 -78.85
C ALA A 4 -33.71 16.79 -77.48
N THR A 5 -33.23 18.02 -77.57
CA THR A 5 -33.18 19.09 -76.55
C THR A 5 -34.56 19.51 -76.03
N ALA A 6 -34.65 19.94 -74.76
CA ALA A 6 -35.52 21.05 -74.35
C ALA A 6 -35.02 21.72 -73.06
N LEU A 7 -34.65 23.01 -73.18
CA LEU A 7 -34.59 23.97 -72.09
C LEU A 7 -36.00 24.23 -71.53
N SER A 8 -36.12 24.44 -70.23
CA SER A 8 -37.11 25.37 -69.66
C SER A 8 -36.59 25.92 -68.35
N ALA A 9 -36.42 27.24 -68.32
CA ALA A 9 -36.23 28.04 -67.13
C ALA A 9 -37.60 28.53 -66.64
N SER A 10 -37.81 28.52 -65.32
CA SER A 10 -38.80 29.36 -64.66
C SER A 10 -38.28 29.83 -63.30
N ILE A 11 -38.65 31.06 -63.00
CA ILE A 11 -38.10 32.03 -62.05
C ILE A 11 -38.97 32.07 -60.78
N LEU A 12 -38.30 32.26 -59.63
CA LEU A 12 -38.71 32.83 -58.33
C LEU A 12 -39.99 32.34 -57.62
N LEU A 13 -39.86 32.03 -56.32
CA LEU A 13 -40.40 32.87 -55.24
C LEU A 13 -39.70 32.56 -53.91
N ALA A 14 -39.45 33.62 -53.17
CA ALA A 14 -38.74 33.67 -51.91
C ALA A 14 -39.56 33.09 -50.75
N SER A 15 -38.86 32.52 -49.77
CA SER A 15 -39.26 32.62 -48.36
C SER A 15 -37.99 32.78 -47.52
N CYS A 16 -37.83 33.97 -46.95
CA CYS A 16 -36.94 34.21 -45.82
C CYS A 16 -37.73 33.94 -44.54
N ALA A 17 -37.25 33.00 -43.73
CA ALA A 17 -37.46 32.94 -42.28
C ALA A 17 -36.16 32.36 -41.72
N GLY A 18 -35.29 33.22 -41.17
CA GLY A 18 -35.10 33.33 -39.71
C GLY A 18 -34.08 32.27 -39.26
N HIS A 19 -32.78 32.55 -39.25
CA HIS A 19 -32.04 32.94 -38.03
C HIS A 19 -32.58 32.23 -36.78
N ASP A 20 -32.04 31.05 -36.53
CA ASP A 20 -31.35 30.69 -35.28
C ASP A 20 -30.60 29.38 -35.56
N ALA A 21 -29.43 29.50 -36.20
CA ALA A 21 -28.43 28.46 -36.10
C ALA A 21 -27.79 28.65 -34.72
N GLU A 22 -28.34 27.97 -33.72
CA GLU A 22 -27.54 27.59 -32.55
C GLU A 22 -26.33 26.83 -33.11
N ASP A 23 -25.21 27.52 -33.18
CA ASP A 23 -23.88 26.95 -33.24
C ASP A 23 -23.76 25.98 -32.06
N SER A 24 -24.18 24.73 -32.29
CA SER A 24 -23.73 23.60 -31.49
C SER A 24 -22.22 23.59 -31.64
N PRO A 25 -21.43 23.80 -30.57
CA PRO A 25 -20.00 23.67 -30.68
C PRO A 25 -19.73 22.24 -31.09
N SER A 26 -19.11 22.12 -32.26
CA SER A 26 -18.53 20.89 -32.77
C SER A 26 -17.85 20.16 -31.61
N ASN A 27 -18.41 19.03 -31.19
CA ASN A 27 -17.70 18.00 -30.43
C ASN A 27 -16.62 17.45 -31.37
N ALA A 28 -15.55 18.23 -31.57
CA ALA A 28 -14.29 17.70 -32.03
C ALA A 28 -13.89 16.65 -30.98
N GLN A 29 -14.00 15.37 -31.35
CA GLN A 29 -13.48 14.27 -30.53
C GLN A 29 -12.00 14.57 -30.27
N GLY A 30 -11.72 15.11 -29.09
CA GLY A 30 -10.36 15.36 -28.64
C GLY A 30 -9.56 14.06 -28.57
N PRO A 31 -8.24 14.13 -28.34
CA PRO A 31 -7.37 12.96 -28.36
C PRO A 31 -7.67 11.92 -27.27
N PHE A 32 -8.56 12.24 -26.34
CA PHE A 32 -9.17 11.37 -25.33
C PHE A 32 -10.49 12.01 -24.87
N ARG A 33 -11.30 11.25 -24.15
CA ARG A 33 -12.57 11.72 -23.57
C ARG A 33 -12.29 12.74 -22.46
N ALA A 34 -12.52 14.01 -22.75
CA ALA A 34 -12.46 15.13 -21.80
C ALA A 34 -13.24 16.34 -22.34
N GLU A 35 -13.52 17.30 -21.48
CA GLU A 35 -13.91 18.64 -21.88
C GLU A 35 -12.64 19.47 -22.14
N PHE A 36 -12.61 20.26 -23.21
CA PHE A 36 -11.46 21.11 -23.54
C PHE A 36 -11.86 22.58 -23.50
N ASN A 37 -11.10 23.41 -22.78
CA ASN A 37 -11.35 24.85 -22.75
C ASN A 37 -10.82 25.55 -24.03
N ALA A 38 -11.05 26.86 -24.16
CA ALA A 38 -10.63 27.63 -25.34
C ALA A 38 -9.10 27.66 -25.56
N GLU A 39 -8.31 27.45 -24.51
CA GLU A 39 -6.85 27.31 -24.57
C GLU A 39 -6.41 25.88 -24.93
N GLY A 40 -7.36 24.95 -25.03
CA GLY A 40 -7.12 23.53 -25.35
C GLY A 40 -6.79 22.67 -24.14
N PHE A 41 -6.88 23.15 -22.91
CA PHE A 41 -6.61 22.32 -21.72
C PHE A 41 -7.80 21.45 -21.34
N ALA A 42 -7.51 20.21 -20.95
CA ALA A 42 -8.51 19.22 -20.62
C ALA A 42 -9.05 19.36 -19.18
N THR A 43 -10.33 19.01 -19.02
CA THR A 43 -11.03 18.84 -17.74
C THR A 43 -11.72 17.48 -17.73
N ILE A 44 -11.46 16.70 -16.67
CA ILE A 44 -12.07 15.40 -16.38
C ILE A 44 -12.40 15.38 -14.89
N LEU A 45 -13.68 15.32 -14.55
CA LEU A 45 -14.16 15.37 -13.16
C LEU A 45 -14.62 14.02 -12.64
N ASP A 46 -15.16 13.19 -13.51
CA ASP A 46 -15.72 11.89 -13.19
C ASP A 46 -15.73 11.02 -14.45
N VAL A 47 -15.43 9.74 -14.29
CA VAL A 47 -15.42 8.74 -15.37
C VAL A 47 -15.87 7.39 -14.81
N PRO A 48 -16.46 6.51 -15.64
CA PRO A 48 -16.72 5.14 -15.21
C PRO A 48 -15.39 4.41 -14.92
N PRO A 49 -15.33 3.55 -13.89
CA PRO A 49 -14.16 2.77 -13.60
C PRO A 49 -13.64 1.96 -14.80
N ALA A 50 -12.33 1.79 -14.88
CA ALA A 50 -11.73 0.89 -15.86
C ALA A 50 -12.31 -0.52 -15.75
N ALA A 51 -12.50 -1.18 -16.89
CA ALA A 51 -12.93 -2.57 -16.88
C ALA A 51 -11.88 -3.42 -16.15
N PHE A 52 -12.34 -4.18 -15.17
CA PHE A 52 -11.52 -5.07 -14.36
C PHE A 52 -12.24 -6.40 -14.20
N ASP A 53 -11.52 -7.51 -14.36
CA ASP A 53 -12.00 -8.85 -14.09
C ASP A 53 -11.22 -9.40 -12.88
N PRO A 54 -11.86 -9.55 -11.71
CA PRO A 54 -11.19 -10.06 -10.53
C PRO A 54 -10.64 -11.48 -10.74
N GLU A 55 -9.42 -11.71 -10.28
CA GLU A 55 -8.82 -13.03 -10.31
C GLU A 55 -9.40 -13.90 -9.19
N GLN A 56 -9.78 -15.14 -9.53
CA GLN A 56 -10.17 -16.12 -8.52
C GLN A 56 -8.95 -16.50 -7.68
N PRO A 57 -9.06 -16.51 -6.34
CA PRO A 57 -7.94 -16.89 -5.48
C PRO A 57 -7.51 -18.31 -5.80
N ALA A 58 -6.20 -18.54 -5.89
CA ALA A 58 -5.69 -19.88 -6.08
C ALA A 58 -6.20 -20.81 -4.96
N PRO A 59 -6.52 -22.07 -5.28
CA PRO A 59 -6.82 -23.06 -4.25
C PRO A 59 -5.64 -23.13 -3.28
N VAL A 60 -5.93 -23.29 -1.98
CA VAL A 60 -4.88 -23.47 -0.98
C VAL A 60 -4.12 -24.72 -1.36
N GLN A 61 -2.84 -24.56 -1.69
CA GLN A 61 -1.98 -25.70 -1.94
C GLN A 61 -1.78 -26.45 -0.62
N PRO A 62 -1.72 -27.80 -0.63
CA PRO A 62 -1.29 -28.54 0.54
C PRO A 62 0.03 -27.97 1.06
N ARG A 63 0.17 -27.91 2.38
CA ARG A 63 1.43 -27.47 2.98
C ARG A 63 2.56 -28.37 2.50
N THR A 64 3.66 -27.74 2.14
CA THR A 64 4.90 -28.44 1.79
C THR A 64 5.63 -28.89 3.05
N PRO A 65 6.41 -29.98 3.02
CA PRO A 65 7.25 -30.38 4.16
C PRO A 65 8.18 -29.24 4.63
N GLU A 66 8.62 -28.38 3.72
CA GLU A 66 9.42 -27.20 4.01
C GLU A 66 8.64 -26.16 4.83
N GLN A 67 7.37 -25.93 4.50
CA GLN A 67 6.50 -25.04 5.29
C GLN A 67 6.20 -25.62 6.67
N ASP A 68 6.01 -26.94 6.78
CA ASP A 68 5.81 -27.59 8.07
C ASP A 68 7.08 -27.53 8.94
N ALA A 69 8.25 -27.71 8.33
CA ALA A 69 9.53 -27.53 9.00
C ALA A 69 9.76 -26.08 9.44
N ALA A 70 9.37 -25.10 8.62
CA ALA A 70 9.46 -23.68 8.96
C ALA A 70 8.56 -23.30 10.15
N ASP A 71 7.32 -23.82 10.23
CA ASP A 71 6.46 -23.60 11.39
C ASP A 71 6.99 -24.29 12.64
N ALA A 72 7.50 -25.52 12.52
CA ALA A 72 8.12 -26.23 13.63
C ALA A 72 9.33 -25.45 14.18
N GLU A 73 10.12 -24.86 13.28
CA GLU A 73 11.25 -24.00 13.64
C GLU A 73 10.79 -22.69 14.30
N PHE A 74 9.76 -22.05 13.76
CA PHE A 74 9.16 -20.87 14.37
C PHE A 74 8.66 -21.15 15.80
N MET A 75 7.95 -22.27 15.99
CA MET A 75 7.48 -22.69 17.31
C MET A 75 8.63 -23.00 18.27
N ARG A 76 9.69 -23.66 17.79
CA ARG A 76 10.92 -23.93 18.57
C ARG A 76 11.56 -22.64 19.08
N VAL A 77 11.68 -21.64 18.21
CA VAL A 77 12.21 -20.31 18.55
C VAL A 77 11.30 -19.61 19.57
N ALA A 78 9.99 -19.58 19.32
CA ALA A 78 9.03 -18.96 20.21
C ALA A 78 9.01 -19.61 21.60
N ASP A 79 9.04 -20.94 21.67
CA ASP A 79 9.07 -21.69 22.93
C ASP A 79 10.35 -21.37 23.73
N TYR A 80 11.51 -21.31 23.08
CA TYR A 80 12.75 -20.91 23.74
C TYR A 80 12.68 -19.48 24.27
N GLN A 81 12.29 -18.52 23.44
CA GLN A 81 12.19 -17.10 23.84
C GLN A 81 11.25 -16.93 25.03
N ASN A 82 10.07 -17.56 24.98
CA ASN A 82 9.12 -17.57 26.08
C ASN A 82 9.71 -18.21 27.35
N SER A 83 10.50 -19.28 27.23
CA SER A 83 11.09 -19.97 28.38
C SER A 83 12.14 -19.15 29.14
N VAL A 84 12.83 -18.21 28.46
CA VAL A 84 13.89 -17.39 29.06
C VAL A 84 13.49 -15.93 29.29
N MET A 85 12.33 -15.50 28.80
CA MET A 85 11.88 -14.10 28.78
C MET A 85 12.02 -13.40 30.14
N ASP A 86 11.52 -14.00 31.22
CA ASP A 86 11.57 -13.42 32.56
C ASP A 86 13.02 -13.29 33.08
N GLU A 87 13.88 -14.29 32.81
CA GLU A 87 15.29 -14.26 33.19
C GLU A 87 16.04 -13.17 32.41
N VAL A 88 15.81 -13.09 31.10
CA VAL A 88 16.40 -12.09 30.21
C VAL A 88 16.00 -10.68 30.65
N GLN A 89 14.71 -10.45 30.92
CA GLN A 89 14.22 -9.16 31.38
C GLN A 89 14.90 -8.75 32.69
N ALA A 90 14.85 -9.60 33.72
CA ALA A 90 15.44 -9.31 35.02
C ALA A 90 16.97 -9.08 34.93
N LEU A 91 17.67 -9.88 34.12
CA LEU A 91 19.10 -9.74 33.91
C LEU A 91 19.43 -8.43 33.18
N SER A 92 18.68 -8.09 32.12
CA SER A 92 18.90 -6.86 31.36
C SER A 92 18.73 -5.61 32.22
N GLU A 93 17.70 -5.54 33.07
CA GLU A 93 17.49 -4.43 34.00
C GLU A 93 18.60 -4.31 35.06
N ARG A 94 19.18 -5.44 35.46
CA ARG A 94 20.31 -5.47 36.38
C ARG A 94 21.59 -4.98 35.70
N LEU A 95 21.86 -5.44 34.47
CA LEU A 95 23.03 -5.03 33.69
C LEU A 95 22.96 -3.53 33.33
N ARG A 96 21.80 -3.01 32.91
CA ARG A 96 21.61 -1.57 32.64
C ARG A 96 21.97 -0.69 33.83
N ARG A 97 21.77 -1.16 35.06
CA ARG A 97 22.11 -0.42 36.29
C ARG A 97 23.55 -0.63 36.73
N ALA A 98 24.02 -1.88 36.76
CA ALA A 98 25.32 -2.23 37.33
C ALA A 98 26.49 -2.02 36.36
N GLU A 99 26.22 -2.13 35.06
CA GLU A 99 27.20 -2.06 33.96
C GLU A 99 26.84 -0.90 33.03
N LYS A 100 26.33 0.23 33.56
CA LYS A 100 25.76 1.35 32.77
C LYS A 100 26.66 1.90 31.64
N ASP A 101 27.98 1.86 31.83
CA ASP A 101 28.97 2.40 30.88
C ASP A 101 29.62 1.27 30.06
N ASN A 102 29.07 0.06 30.14
CA ASN A 102 29.65 -1.16 29.58
C ASN A 102 28.62 -2.02 28.85
N PHE A 103 27.47 -2.30 29.44
CA PHE A 103 26.36 -3.02 28.80
C PHE A 103 25.70 -2.15 27.74
N VAL A 104 25.56 -2.69 26.53
CA VAL A 104 25.03 -2.00 25.35
C VAL A 104 23.58 -2.40 25.10
N ASP A 105 23.36 -3.65 24.68
CA ASP A 105 22.04 -4.20 24.41
C ASP A 105 22.07 -5.74 24.42
N LEU A 106 20.97 -6.37 24.03
CA LEU A 106 20.88 -7.82 23.81
C LEU A 106 20.11 -8.15 22.53
N TYR A 107 20.37 -9.34 21.97
CA TYR A 107 19.54 -9.92 20.91
C TYR A 107 19.41 -11.43 21.07
N TYR A 108 18.32 -11.98 20.51
CA TYR A 108 18.13 -13.42 20.41
C TYR A 108 18.86 -13.95 19.18
N ASP A 109 19.76 -14.89 19.40
CA ASP A 109 20.40 -15.64 18.34
C ASP A 109 19.51 -16.85 18.04
N ASN A 110 18.75 -16.74 16.96
CA ASN A 110 17.84 -17.78 16.51
C ASN A 110 18.48 -18.69 15.45
N ASP A 111 19.71 -18.37 15.02
CA ASP A 111 20.42 -19.12 13.98
C ASP A 111 21.24 -20.25 14.63
N GLY A 112 20.83 -21.50 14.40
CA GLY A 112 21.52 -22.67 14.95
C GLY A 112 21.18 -22.94 16.42
N GLU A 113 22.18 -22.83 17.31
CA GLU A 113 21.98 -23.03 18.76
C GLU A 113 21.30 -21.80 19.37
N LEU A 114 20.03 -21.97 19.78
CA LEU A 114 19.24 -20.89 20.35
C LEU A 114 19.91 -20.32 21.60
N GLY A 115 20.01 -19.00 21.64
CA GLY A 115 20.67 -18.31 22.73
C GLY A 115 20.29 -16.84 22.81
N VAL A 116 20.78 -16.20 23.87
CA VAL A 116 20.68 -14.74 24.04
C VAL A 116 22.09 -14.17 24.13
N VAL A 117 22.38 -13.21 23.26
CA VAL A 117 23.65 -12.52 23.23
C VAL A 117 23.51 -11.17 23.94
N PHE A 118 24.28 -10.97 24.99
CA PHE A 118 24.39 -9.71 25.74
C PHE A 118 25.67 -9.01 25.29
N GLN A 119 25.55 -7.76 24.83
CA GLN A 119 26.65 -7.01 24.25
C GLN A 119 27.25 -6.04 25.26
N PHE A 120 28.58 -5.98 25.30
CA PHE A 120 29.35 -5.14 26.22
C PHE A 120 30.48 -4.42 25.51
N LEU A 121 30.82 -3.20 25.90
CA LEU A 121 31.97 -2.47 25.37
C LEU A 121 33.31 -3.08 25.82
N ARG A 122 33.33 -3.79 26.95
CA ARG A 122 34.52 -4.36 27.58
C ARG A 122 34.23 -5.71 28.24
N ASP A 123 35.13 -6.67 28.01
CA ASP A 123 35.19 -7.96 28.68
C ASP A 123 33.85 -8.74 28.73
N GLY A 124 33.05 -8.72 27.65
CA GLY A 124 31.65 -9.15 27.68
C GLY A 124 31.41 -10.54 28.26
N SER A 125 32.19 -11.54 27.83
CA SER A 125 32.05 -12.91 28.35
C SER A 125 32.40 -13.01 29.84
N GLN A 126 33.40 -12.26 30.32
CA GLN A 126 33.78 -12.28 31.74
C GLN A 126 32.77 -11.52 32.59
N THR A 127 32.26 -10.40 32.08
CA THR A 127 31.24 -9.58 32.74
C THR A 127 29.96 -10.39 32.92
N LEU A 128 29.41 -10.99 31.85
CA LEU A 128 28.16 -11.74 31.92
C LEU A 128 28.21 -12.90 32.93
N ARG A 129 29.35 -13.61 33.03
CA ARG A 129 29.54 -14.74 33.96
C ARG A 129 29.40 -14.35 35.44
N ARG A 130 29.51 -13.05 35.78
CA ARG A 130 29.25 -12.54 37.14
C ARG A 130 27.76 -12.47 37.46
N TYR A 131 26.91 -12.41 36.43
CA TYR A 131 25.47 -12.14 36.57
C TYR A 131 24.59 -13.32 36.17
N SER A 132 25.01 -14.18 35.25
CA SER A 132 24.27 -15.39 34.86
C SER A 132 25.18 -16.61 34.74
N ARG A 133 24.58 -17.77 34.99
CA ARG A 133 25.14 -19.10 34.75
C ARG A 133 24.38 -19.86 33.67
N ASN A 134 23.40 -19.23 33.02
CA ASN A 134 22.62 -19.85 31.96
C ASN A 134 23.54 -20.15 30.77
N PRO A 135 23.67 -21.42 30.37
CA PRO A 135 24.62 -21.82 29.33
C PRO A 135 24.23 -21.32 27.93
N THR A 136 22.97 -20.92 27.73
CA THR A 136 22.48 -20.37 26.45
C THR A 136 22.71 -18.86 26.34
N PHE A 137 23.16 -18.21 27.42
CA PHE A 137 23.47 -16.78 27.41
C PHE A 137 24.95 -16.55 27.12
N ARG A 138 25.23 -15.69 26.14
CA ARG A 138 26.59 -15.38 25.67
C ARG A 138 26.86 -13.90 25.86
N GLY A 139 28.05 -13.59 26.37
CA GLY A 139 28.51 -12.21 26.53
C GLY A 139 29.51 -11.89 25.43
N GLU A 140 29.23 -10.89 24.62
CA GLU A 140 30.10 -10.45 23.52
C GLU A 140 30.69 -9.08 23.80
N THR A 141 31.98 -8.92 23.45
CA THR A 141 32.61 -7.60 23.46
C THR A 141 32.42 -6.94 22.11
N VAL A 142 31.88 -5.74 22.12
CA VAL A 142 31.54 -4.96 20.94
C VAL A 142 32.26 -3.62 20.96
N ARG A 143 32.39 -2.97 19.81
CA ARG A 143 33.17 -1.74 19.63
C ARG A 143 32.35 -0.48 19.87
N TRP A 144 31.12 -0.47 19.35
CA TRP A 144 30.25 0.71 19.34
C TRP A 144 29.07 0.53 20.29
N SER A 145 28.77 1.60 21.02
CA SER A 145 27.55 1.73 21.82
C SER A 145 26.33 2.04 20.94
N GLN A 146 25.12 1.82 21.47
CA GLN A 146 23.86 2.21 20.84
C GLN A 146 23.86 3.71 20.48
N ASP A 147 24.35 4.56 21.39
CA ASP A 147 24.41 6.01 21.21
C ASP A 147 25.36 6.40 20.05
N GLU A 148 26.50 5.71 19.90
CA GLU A 148 27.43 5.94 18.79
C GLU A 148 26.87 5.49 17.44
N LEU A 149 26.08 4.39 17.42
CA LEU A 149 25.38 3.96 16.21
C LEU A 149 24.26 4.94 15.85
N MET A 150 23.47 5.40 16.82
CA MET A 150 22.43 6.41 16.61
C MET A 150 23.02 7.73 16.13
N ALA A 151 24.10 8.21 16.74
CA ALA A 151 24.79 9.44 16.34
C ALA A 151 25.34 9.36 14.91
N ALA A 152 25.83 8.19 14.48
CA ALA A 152 26.26 7.98 13.10
C ALA A 152 25.09 7.99 12.11
N ALA A 153 23.96 7.36 12.45
CA ALA A 153 22.75 7.42 11.61
C ALA A 153 22.21 8.86 11.49
N GLU A 154 22.16 9.59 12.61
CA GLU A 154 21.73 11.00 12.65
C GLU A 154 22.69 11.89 11.86
N PHE A 155 24.00 11.70 12.00
CA PHE A 155 25.01 12.42 11.20
C PHE A 155 24.74 12.27 9.70
N MET A 156 24.44 11.05 9.25
CA MET A 156 24.15 10.78 7.84
C MET A 156 22.90 11.53 7.38
N TRP A 157 21.82 11.49 8.17
CA TRP A 157 20.60 12.24 7.86
C TRP A 157 20.83 13.75 7.82
N GLU A 158 21.36 14.34 8.88
CA GLU A 158 21.52 15.79 8.96
C GLU A 158 22.50 16.34 7.91
N THR A 159 23.52 15.56 7.54
CA THR A 159 24.50 15.98 6.53
C THR A 159 23.95 15.96 5.10
N PHE A 160 23.06 15.01 4.77
CA PHE A 160 22.67 14.72 3.38
C PHE A 160 21.16 14.83 3.09
N ARG A 161 20.33 15.20 4.07
CA ARG A 161 18.87 15.30 3.92
C ARG A 161 18.44 16.32 2.87
N GLU A 162 19.17 17.43 2.72
CA GLU A 162 18.83 18.50 1.77
C GLU A 162 18.99 18.02 0.32
N GLU A 163 20.01 17.21 0.05
CA GLU A 163 20.19 16.58 -1.27
C GLU A 163 19.28 15.37 -1.48
N ARG A 164 18.57 14.93 -0.43
CA ARG A 164 17.56 13.87 -0.47
C ARG A 164 18.12 12.56 -1.08
N VAL A 165 19.41 12.27 -0.84
CA VAL A 165 20.11 11.11 -1.44
C VAL A 165 19.99 9.82 -0.62
N ILE A 166 19.54 9.93 0.63
CA ILE A 166 19.32 8.80 1.54
C ILE A 166 17.87 8.35 1.45
N GLN A 167 17.65 7.05 1.23
CA GLN A 167 16.34 6.42 1.22
C GLN A 167 15.93 5.91 2.60
N GLY A 168 16.89 5.37 3.33
CA GLY A 168 16.66 4.75 4.62
C GLY A 168 17.95 4.56 5.39
N THR A 169 17.80 4.44 6.71
CA THR A 169 18.87 4.08 7.64
C THR A 169 18.41 2.94 8.51
N GLY A 170 19.27 1.95 8.71
CA GLY A 170 19.05 0.83 9.62
C GLY A 170 20.18 0.77 10.62
N ILE A 171 19.87 0.48 11.88
CA ILE A 171 20.86 0.16 12.91
C ILE A 171 20.82 -1.35 13.12
N ARG A 172 21.96 -2.00 12.90
CA ARG A 172 22.19 -3.42 13.16
C ARG A 172 23.26 -3.55 14.26
N PRO A 173 23.44 -4.74 14.85
CA PRO A 173 24.56 -4.98 15.75
C PRO A 173 25.89 -4.52 15.11
N GLN A 174 26.51 -3.50 15.70
CA GLN A 174 27.82 -2.94 15.30
C GLN A 174 27.89 -2.25 13.93
N GLU A 175 26.75 -1.94 13.31
CA GLU A 175 26.73 -1.37 11.97
C GLU A 175 25.52 -0.44 11.79
N VAL A 176 25.73 0.66 11.07
CA VAL A 176 24.67 1.51 10.53
C VAL A 176 24.63 1.32 9.02
N THR A 177 23.55 0.74 8.50
CA THR A 177 23.34 0.61 7.07
C THR A 177 22.61 1.85 6.54
N VAL A 178 23.15 2.48 5.50
CA VAL A 178 22.53 3.65 4.85
C VAL A 178 22.27 3.34 3.38
N GLU A 179 21.01 3.36 2.99
CA GLU A 179 20.57 3.10 1.63
C GLU A 179 20.61 4.38 0.79
N ILE A 180 21.36 4.35 -0.31
CA ILE A 180 21.60 5.50 -1.19
C ILE A 180 20.96 5.29 -2.56
N ILE A 181 20.16 6.27 -3.02
CA ILE A 181 19.39 6.21 -4.27
C ILE A 181 20.10 6.83 -5.49
N VAL A 182 21.26 7.43 -5.28
CA VAL A 182 22.09 7.99 -6.37
C VAL A 182 23.27 7.07 -6.64
N SER A 183 23.96 7.26 -7.77
CA SER A 183 25.14 6.45 -8.08
C SER A 183 26.26 6.68 -7.04
N GLU A 184 27.06 5.64 -6.75
CA GLU A 184 28.19 5.78 -5.83
C GLU A 184 29.10 6.94 -6.23
N ARG A 185 29.38 7.10 -7.54
CA ARG A 185 30.18 8.22 -8.05
C ARG A 185 29.62 9.58 -7.67
N GLU A 186 28.31 9.79 -7.83
CA GLU A 186 27.66 11.05 -7.48
C GLU A 186 27.64 11.30 -5.98
N PHE A 187 27.39 10.24 -5.19
CA PHE A 187 27.42 10.34 -3.74
C PHE A 187 28.83 10.67 -3.22
N ARG A 188 29.87 9.98 -3.70
CA ARG A 188 31.27 10.25 -3.31
C ARG A 188 31.70 11.67 -3.68
N GLU A 189 31.25 12.18 -4.82
CA GLU A 189 31.48 13.58 -5.21
C GLU A 189 30.73 14.55 -4.29
N LEU A 190 29.51 14.23 -3.87
CA LEU A 190 28.79 15.01 -2.86
C LEU A 190 29.54 15.05 -1.52
N VAL A 191 30.02 13.90 -1.04
CA VAL A 191 30.85 13.80 0.18
C VAL A 191 32.10 14.68 0.06
N ARG A 192 32.80 14.61 -1.08
CA ARG A 192 33.99 15.44 -1.35
C ARG A 192 33.67 16.94 -1.37
N ARG A 193 32.56 17.34 -1.99
CA ARG A 193 32.11 18.74 -2.03
C ARG A 193 31.73 19.29 -0.66
N LYS A 194 31.10 18.47 0.19
CA LYS A 194 30.79 18.84 1.58
C LYS A 194 32.01 18.81 2.51
N GLY A 195 33.10 18.17 2.11
CA GLY A 195 34.34 18.09 2.91
C GLY A 195 34.19 17.25 4.18
N VAL A 196 33.26 16.30 4.20
CA VAL A 196 32.93 15.47 5.36
C VAL A 196 33.55 14.08 5.27
N THR A 197 33.75 13.43 6.42
CA THR A 197 34.17 12.03 6.51
C THR A 197 33.02 11.18 7.01
N ILE A 198 32.73 10.07 6.32
CA ILE A 198 31.68 9.13 6.73
C ILE A 198 32.16 8.34 7.96
N PRO A 199 31.34 8.19 9.02
CA PRO A 199 31.70 7.40 10.19
C PRO A 199 32.07 5.95 9.84
N GLU A 200 33.01 5.37 10.58
CA GLU A 200 33.55 4.03 10.28
C GLU A 200 32.48 2.92 10.41
N GLN A 201 31.55 3.09 11.35
CA GLN A 201 30.42 2.18 11.57
C GLN A 201 29.34 2.24 10.48
N VAL A 202 29.45 3.14 9.49
CA VAL A 202 28.46 3.31 8.43
C VAL A 202 28.84 2.49 7.20
N THR A 203 27.94 1.59 6.82
CA THR A 203 28.00 0.87 5.54
C THR A 203 27.01 1.49 4.56
N LEU A 204 27.54 1.90 3.40
CA LEU A 204 26.75 2.46 2.31
C LEU A 204 26.26 1.36 1.39
N VAL A 205 24.96 1.34 1.10
CA VAL A 205 24.32 0.38 0.20
C VAL A 205 23.84 1.09 -1.06
N PHE A 206 24.45 0.77 -2.20
CA PHE A 206 24.19 1.37 -3.51
C PHE A 206 23.47 0.39 -4.45
N HIS A 207 22.33 -0.14 -4.02
CA HIS A 207 21.51 -1.05 -4.83
C HIS A 207 20.03 -0.64 -4.90
N ALA A 208 19.71 0.58 -4.50
CA ALA A 208 18.36 1.11 -4.65
C ALA A 208 18.05 1.32 -6.14
N ALA A 209 17.35 0.36 -6.73
CA ALA A 209 16.73 0.54 -8.03
C ALA A 209 15.35 1.20 -7.83
N PRO A 210 15.01 2.25 -8.58
CA PRO A 210 15.82 2.90 -9.62
C PRO A 210 16.79 3.96 -9.07
N MET A 211 18.01 4.00 -9.62
CA MET A 211 18.95 5.09 -9.37
C MET A 211 18.43 6.40 -10.00
N VAL A 212 18.50 7.50 -9.26
CA VAL A 212 18.05 8.83 -9.72
C VAL A 212 19.19 9.84 -9.70
N PRO A 213 19.24 10.80 -10.64
CA PRO A 213 20.19 11.91 -10.56
C PRO A 213 19.95 12.76 -9.31
N ILE A 214 21.01 13.33 -8.73
CA ILE A 214 20.89 14.28 -7.59
C ILE A 214 19.92 15.43 -7.94
N ASN A 215 20.01 15.94 -9.17
CA ASN A 215 19.14 16.98 -9.69
C ASN A 215 18.17 16.38 -10.72
N ASN A 216 16.91 16.21 -10.34
CA ASN A 216 15.86 15.68 -11.21
C ASN A 216 14.63 16.60 -11.15
N PRO A 217 14.67 17.79 -11.79
CA PRO A 217 13.61 18.78 -11.68
C PRO A 217 12.32 18.30 -12.36
N LEU A 218 11.18 18.78 -11.84
CA LEU A 218 9.89 18.65 -12.50
C LEU A 218 9.93 19.28 -13.89
N ARG A 219 9.25 18.64 -14.84
CA ARG A 219 9.21 19.06 -16.24
C ARG A 219 7.78 19.39 -16.67
N PRO A 220 7.59 20.33 -17.61
CA PRO A 220 6.29 20.51 -18.27
C PRO A 220 5.82 19.22 -18.93
N ALA A 221 4.50 19.04 -19.09
CA ALA A 221 3.96 17.83 -19.74
C ALA A 221 4.45 17.69 -21.19
N VAL A 222 4.61 18.81 -21.91
CA VAL A 222 5.24 18.83 -23.23
C VAL A 222 6.71 18.45 -23.12
N GLY A 223 7.07 17.31 -23.72
CA GLY A 223 8.42 16.75 -23.64
C GLY A 223 8.66 15.83 -22.44
N ASP A 224 7.61 15.52 -21.67
CA ASP A 224 7.66 14.48 -20.63
C ASP A 224 7.30 13.11 -21.22
N GLU A 225 8.25 12.18 -21.23
CA GLU A 225 8.07 10.81 -21.76
C GLU A 225 7.05 9.96 -20.97
N ALA A 226 6.65 10.42 -19.78
CA ALA A 226 5.57 9.81 -19.02
C ALA A 226 4.18 10.29 -19.42
N VAL A 227 4.09 11.30 -20.30
CA VAL A 227 2.83 11.80 -20.86
C VAL A 227 2.80 11.47 -22.35
N PRO A 228 1.76 10.80 -22.86
CA PRO A 228 1.65 10.52 -24.29
C PRO A 228 1.68 11.82 -25.11
N ALA A 229 2.38 11.81 -26.25
CA ALA A 229 2.56 13.00 -27.08
C ALA A 229 1.23 13.65 -27.53
N ALA A 230 0.19 12.86 -27.74
CA ALA A 230 -1.16 13.35 -28.08
C ALA A 230 -1.91 13.98 -26.89
N VAL A 231 -1.52 13.65 -25.66
CA VAL A 231 -2.13 14.15 -24.42
C VAL A 231 -1.39 15.39 -23.92
N ALA A 232 -0.07 15.43 -24.08
CA ALA A 232 0.81 16.45 -23.52
C ALA A 232 0.38 17.92 -23.79
N PRO A 233 -0.14 18.30 -24.98
CA PRO A 233 -0.62 19.66 -25.23
C PRO A 233 -1.83 20.08 -24.38
N HIS A 234 -2.56 19.12 -23.82
CA HIS A 234 -3.81 19.34 -23.09
C HIS A 234 -3.64 19.31 -21.56
N ILE A 235 -2.41 19.09 -21.09
CA ILE A 235 -2.03 19.04 -19.68
C ILE A 235 -0.95 20.10 -19.44
N ARG A 236 -1.06 20.88 -18.37
CA ARG A 236 -0.06 21.90 -18.02
C ARG A 236 1.20 21.25 -17.45
N ILE A 237 1.01 20.35 -16.48
CA ILE A 237 2.08 19.63 -15.80
C ILE A 237 1.57 18.28 -15.28
N PHE A 238 2.43 17.26 -15.34
CA PHE A 238 2.21 15.97 -14.69
C PHE A 238 3.32 15.75 -13.65
N PRO A 239 3.22 16.42 -12.49
CA PRO A 239 4.36 16.54 -11.58
C PRO A 239 4.51 15.24 -10.79
N ARG A 240 5.70 14.65 -10.83
CA ARG A 240 6.01 13.40 -10.13
C ARG A 240 7.07 13.65 -9.09
N HIS A 241 7.00 12.93 -7.98
CA HIS A 241 8.07 12.90 -7.04
C HIS A 241 9.35 12.50 -7.78
N ASP A 242 10.43 13.21 -7.52
CA ASP A 242 11.71 13.07 -8.22
C ASP A 242 12.53 11.87 -7.75
N ARG A 243 12.05 11.15 -6.72
CA ARG A 243 12.67 10.00 -6.04
C ARG A 243 11.64 8.94 -5.63
N PRO A 244 11.99 7.65 -5.56
CA PRO A 244 11.11 6.62 -5.00
C PRO A 244 10.58 6.96 -3.61
N ALA A 245 9.42 6.42 -3.26
CA ALA A 245 8.96 6.43 -1.88
C ALA A 245 9.92 5.62 -0.99
N GLY A 246 10.21 6.12 0.20
CA GLY A 246 10.87 5.35 1.26
C GLY A 246 9.88 4.41 1.95
N ALA A 247 10.13 4.10 3.22
CA ALA A 247 9.16 3.38 4.03
C ALA A 247 7.83 4.14 4.13
N LEU A 248 6.73 3.44 3.86
CA LEU A 248 5.37 3.98 3.91
C LEU A 248 4.64 3.48 5.15
N ASN A 249 3.82 4.35 5.74
CA ASN A 249 2.91 3.95 6.82
C ASN A 249 1.90 2.91 6.28
N ALA A 250 1.57 1.91 7.08
CA ALA A 250 0.57 0.88 6.76
C ALA A 250 -0.87 1.42 6.86
N ILE A 251 -1.17 2.44 6.06
CA ILE A 251 -2.47 3.12 5.98
C ILE A 251 -2.95 3.02 4.54
N ASN A 252 -4.16 2.51 4.32
CA ASN A 252 -4.78 2.46 3.00
C ASN A 252 -5.51 3.78 2.72
N SER A 253 -4.80 4.73 2.12
CA SER A 253 -5.36 6.02 1.71
C SER A 253 -6.12 5.91 0.39
N ARG A 254 -7.13 6.77 0.24
CA ARG A 254 -7.96 6.90 -0.96
C ARG A 254 -8.05 8.36 -1.36
N VAL A 255 -7.94 8.65 -2.66
CA VAL A 255 -8.01 10.02 -3.19
C VAL A 255 -8.72 10.03 -4.54
N LYS A 256 -9.73 10.89 -4.71
CA LYS A 256 -10.37 11.14 -6.02
C LYS A 256 -9.52 12.07 -6.87
N LEU A 257 -8.86 11.53 -7.89
CA LEU A 257 -7.98 12.28 -8.76
C LEU A 257 -8.71 12.79 -10.00
N VAL A 258 -8.75 14.09 -10.18
CA VAL A 258 -9.41 14.76 -11.30
C VAL A 258 -8.41 15.63 -12.07
N LEU A 259 -8.75 15.99 -13.30
CA LEU A 259 -8.03 16.99 -14.10
C LEU A 259 -8.93 18.21 -14.26
N LYS A 260 -8.45 19.40 -13.89
CA LYS A 260 -9.17 20.65 -14.09
C LYS A 260 -8.29 21.64 -14.84
N ASN A 261 -8.69 22.04 -16.04
CA ASN A 261 -7.96 22.99 -16.89
C ASN A 261 -6.47 22.62 -17.06
N GLY A 262 -6.19 21.32 -17.24
CA GLY A 262 -4.83 20.79 -17.42
C GLY A 262 -4.03 20.62 -16.13
N CYS A 263 -4.63 20.79 -14.94
CA CYS A 263 -3.99 20.60 -13.64
C CYS A 263 -4.63 19.47 -12.86
N PHE A 264 -3.83 18.53 -12.34
CA PHE A 264 -4.31 17.41 -11.53
C PHE A 264 -4.64 17.85 -10.10
N ARG A 265 -5.79 17.39 -9.60
CA ARG A 265 -6.32 17.76 -8.29
C ARG A 265 -6.94 16.59 -7.55
N ALA A 266 -6.93 16.66 -6.23
CA ALA A 266 -7.62 15.75 -5.33
C ALA A 266 -8.99 16.33 -4.95
N ALA A 267 -10.03 15.91 -5.65
CA ALA A 267 -11.37 16.52 -5.55
C ALA A 267 -12.01 16.37 -4.17
N ASP A 268 -11.65 15.31 -3.43
CA ASP A 268 -12.11 14.99 -2.08
C ASP A 268 -11.16 15.47 -0.97
N THR A 269 -10.07 16.16 -1.33
CA THR A 269 -9.05 16.67 -0.39
C THR A 269 -8.83 18.16 -0.61
N ASP A 270 -9.84 18.97 -0.32
CA ASP A 270 -9.83 20.44 -0.47
C ASP A 270 -9.38 20.94 -1.85
N ASP A 271 -9.66 20.16 -2.91
CA ASP A 271 -9.22 20.45 -4.28
C ASP A 271 -7.70 20.66 -4.43
N ALA A 272 -6.91 20.03 -3.55
CA ALA A 272 -5.46 20.15 -3.50
C ALA A 272 -4.79 19.72 -4.82
N LEU A 273 -3.69 20.39 -5.18
CA LEU A 273 -2.83 20.01 -6.29
C LEU A 273 -2.10 18.71 -5.95
N VAL A 274 -1.81 17.89 -6.96
CA VAL A 274 -1.29 16.54 -6.74
C VAL A 274 0.14 16.43 -7.23
N LEU A 275 1.03 15.90 -6.38
CA LEU A 275 2.34 15.38 -6.74
C LEU A 275 2.27 13.84 -6.79
N PHE A 276 2.47 13.28 -7.98
CA PHE A 276 2.34 11.85 -8.28
C PHE A 276 3.55 11.04 -7.78
N PRO A 277 3.42 9.72 -7.58
CA PRO A 277 4.55 8.90 -7.17
C PRO A 277 5.64 8.88 -8.26
N PHE A 278 6.87 8.58 -7.84
CA PHE A 278 7.98 8.42 -8.76
C PHE A 278 7.70 7.33 -9.79
N GLY A 279 8.08 7.59 -11.04
CA GLY A 279 7.86 6.65 -12.14
C GLY A 279 6.39 6.55 -12.60
N ALA A 280 5.47 7.35 -12.05
CA ALA A 280 4.11 7.42 -12.58
C ALA A 280 4.11 7.80 -14.06
N ARG A 281 3.11 7.29 -14.78
CA ARG A 281 2.91 7.50 -16.22
C ARG A 281 1.44 7.71 -16.51
N LEU A 282 1.17 8.33 -17.64
CA LEU A 282 -0.15 8.43 -18.24
C LEU A 282 -0.20 7.59 -19.51
N PHE A 283 -1.38 7.09 -19.82
CA PHE A 283 -1.70 6.49 -21.11
C PHE A 283 -3.17 6.74 -21.44
N VAL A 284 -3.56 6.51 -22.70
CA VAL A 284 -4.97 6.49 -23.12
C VAL A 284 -5.37 5.03 -23.26
N ASP A 285 -6.43 4.63 -22.57
CA ASP A 285 -6.90 3.24 -22.58
C ASP A 285 -7.69 2.90 -23.85
N SER A 286 -8.11 1.63 -23.97
CA SER A 286 -8.86 1.13 -25.13
C SER A 286 -10.24 1.77 -25.32
N ASP A 287 -10.81 2.35 -24.25
CA ASP A 287 -12.11 3.04 -24.28
C ASP A 287 -11.96 4.56 -24.50
N ASN A 288 -10.73 5.01 -24.79
CA ASN A 288 -10.33 6.38 -25.03
C ASN A 288 -10.40 7.30 -23.79
N TYR A 289 -10.20 6.75 -22.59
CA TYR A 289 -10.04 7.52 -21.36
C TYR A 289 -8.57 7.71 -21.01
N LEU A 290 -8.24 8.86 -20.42
CA LEU A 290 -6.92 9.11 -19.83
C LEU A 290 -6.79 8.31 -18.53
N ALA A 291 -5.70 7.57 -18.38
CA ALA A 291 -5.47 6.67 -17.25
C ALA A 291 -4.02 6.66 -16.75
N PHE A 292 -3.81 6.14 -15.55
CA PHE A 292 -2.52 6.08 -14.87
C PHE A 292 -1.80 4.73 -15.07
N GLY A 293 -0.49 4.76 -15.26
CA GLY A 293 0.36 3.58 -15.40
C GLY A 293 0.54 3.17 -16.87
N SER A 294 0.38 1.88 -17.13
CA SER A 294 0.41 1.30 -18.47
C SER A 294 -0.71 0.28 -18.58
N GLY A 295 -1.55 0.36 -19.62
CA GLY A 295 -2.70 -0.54 -19.83
C GLY A 295 -2.38 -2.04 -19.94
N GLN A 296 -1.12 -2.43 -19.74
CA GLN A 296 -0.66 -3.82 -19.59
C GLN A 296 -0.90 -4.38 -18.18
N SER A 297 -0.94 -3.52 -17.15
CA SER A 297 -1.17 -3.94 -15.77
C SER A 297 -2.66 -3.82 -15.45
N PRO A 298 -3.36 -4.90 -15.04
CA PRO A 298 -4.77 -4.79 -14.65
C PRO A 298 -4.93 -3.93 -13.40
N GLY A 299 -6.13 -3.38 -13.19
CA GLY A 299 -6.45 -2.58 -12.00
C GLY A 299 -5.90 -1.16 -12.00
N TYR A 300 -5.52 -0.63 -13.17
CA TYR A 300 -5.21 0.80 -13.32
C TYR A 300 -6.45 1.66 -13.08
N ALA A 301 -6.25 2.88 -12.57
CA ALA A 301 -7.29 3.89 -12.48
C ALA A 301 -7.28 4.84 -13.68
N ARG A 302 -8.46 5.26 -14.13
CA ARG A 302 -8.64 6.42 -15.01
C ARG A 302 -8.57 7.72 -14.22
N VAL A 303 -8.17 8.79 -14.90
CA VAL A 303 -8.32 10.16 -14.37
C VAL A 303 -9.81 10.44 -14.22
N GLY A 304 -10.24 10.83 -13.03
CA GLY A 304 -11.64 10.96 -12.62
C GLY A 304 -12.09 9.88 -11.61
N GLU A 305 -11.30 8.82 -11.43
CA GLU A 305 -11.55 7.78 -10.43
C GLU A 305 -10.89 8.08 -9.07
N THR A 306 -11.35 7.33 -8.06
CA THR A 306 -10.65 7.21 -6.77
C THR A 306 -9.50 6.21 -6.89
N VAL A 307 -8.29 6.66 -6.56
CA VAL A 307 -7.13 5.77 -6.41
C VAL A 307 -6.99 5.29 -4.97
N ILE A 308 -6.38 4.12 -4.80
CA ILE A 308 -6.02 3.57 -3.50
C ILE A 308 -4.51 3.30 -3.43
N PHE A 309 -3.91 3.56 -2.27
CA PHE A 309 -2.49 3.31 -2.03
C PHE A 309 -2.17 3.17 -0.54
N MET A 310 -1.06 2.49 -0.24
CA MET A 310 -0.48 2.46 1.09
C MET A 310 0.30 3.75 1.35
N GLY A 311 0.18 4.33 2.55
CA GLY A 311 0.85 5.55 2.96
C GLY A 311 -0.13 6.66 3.34
N SER A 312 0.35 7.67 4.05
CA SER A 312 -0.46 8.84 4.47
C SER A 312 -0.51 9.90 3.38
N ILE A 313 -1.64 10.62 3.29
CA ILE A 313 -1.74 11.85 2.47
C ILE A 313 -1.05 12.98 3.24
N ASN A 314 0.09 13.43 2.74
CA ASN A 314 0.88 14.50 3.35
C ASN A 314 0.96 15.70 2.41
N GLU A 315 0.96 16.90 3.00
CA GLU A 315 1.28 18.12 2.28
C GLU A 315 2.76 18.18 1.93
N VAL A 316 3.07 18.64 0.73
CA VAL A 316 4.43 18.88 0.24
C VAL A 316 4.68 20.36 0.28
N THR A 317 5.75 20.77 0.95
CA THR A 317 6.15 22.18 1.08
C THR A 317 7.52 22.47 0.50
N VAL A 318 8.20 21.45 -0.05
CA VAL A 318 9.54 21.57 -0.65
C VAL A 318 9.48 22.45 -1.90
N PRO A 319 10.14 23.63 -1.92
CA PRO A 319 10.04 24.61 -3.01
C PRO A 319 10.29 24.02 -4.40
N GLU A 320 11.33 23.19 -4.54
CA GLU A 320 11.74 22.57 -5.81
C GLU A 320 10.67 21.63 -6.39
N LEU A 321 9.76 21.12 -5.54
CA LEU A 321 8.65 20.27 -5.94
C LEU A 321 7.34 21.04 -6.13
N VAL A 322 7.14 22.17 -5.46
CA VAL A 322 5.85 22.90 -5.48
C VAL A 322 5.87 24.10 -6.43
N GLU A 323 6.98 24.83 -6.53
CA GLU A 323 7.09 26.02 -7.38
C GLU A 323 6.80 25.75 -8.85
N PRO A 324 7.29 24.64 -9.47
CA PRO A 324 6.97 24.32 -10.85
C PRO A 324 5.47 24.06 -11.06
N ILE A 325 4.77 23.55 -10.04
CA ILE A 325 3.33 23.33 -10.08
C ILE A 325 2.61 24.67 -9.98
N TYR A 326 2.99 25.53 -9.04
CA TYR A 326 2.38 26.85 -8.85
C TYR A 326 2.54 27.75 -10.08
N ALA A 327 3.69 27.67 -10.74
CA ALA A 327 3.98 28.47 -11.94
C ALA A 327 2.94 28.27 -13.06
N VAL A 328 2.29 27.10 -13.13
CA VAL A 328 1.34 26.77 -14.20
C VAL A 328 -0.09 26.52 -13.71
N CYS A 329 -0.27 26.10 -12.46
CA CYS A 329 -1.57 25.75 -11.88
C CYS A 329 -2.08 26.74 -10.82
N GLY A 330 -1.29 27.77 -10.51
CA GLY A 330 -1.55 28.71 -9.43
C GLY A 330 -1.18 28.18 -8.05
N PRO A 331 -1.08 29.04 -7.03
CA PRO A 331 -0.77 28.64 -5.67
C PRO A 331 -1.91 27.80 -5.07
N GLY A 332 -1.56 26.87 -4.17
CA GLY A 332 -2.54 26.05 -3.46
C GLY A 332 -1.86 24.95 -2.65
N LYS A 333 -2.61 24.24 -1.81
CA LYS A 333 -2.08 23.07 -1.11
C LYS A 333 -1.63 22.01 -2.13
N VAL A 334 -0.41 21.50 -1.99
CA VAL A 334 0.09 20.37 -2.80
C VAL A 334 0.15 19.15 -1.90
N ILE A 335 -0.51 18.06 -2.29
CA ILE A 335 -0.43 16.77 -1.60
C ILE A 335 0.39 15.77 -2.39
N LYS A 336 1.11 14.89 -1.68
CA LYS A 336 1.74 13.71 -2.28
C LYS A 336 0.79 12.53 -2.21
N ILE A 337 0.74 11.76 -3.30
CA ILE A 337 0.12 10.43 -3.33
C ILE A 337 1.18 9.37 -3.66
N GLU A 338 0.99 8.15 -3.16
CA GLU A 338 2.00 7.08 -3.26
C GLU A 338 1.60 5.93 -4.20
N GLY A 339 0.40 5.98 -4.78
CA GLY A 339 -0.06 4.96 -5.72
C GLY A 339 -1.25 5.41 -6.55
N LEU A 340 -1.53 4.62 -7.59
CA LEU A 340 -2.45 4.95 -8.69
C LEU A 340 -3.35 3.78 -9.09
N ALA A 341 -3.47 2.78 -8.22
CA ALA A 341 -4.37 1.65 -8.44
C ALA A 341 -5.83 2.10 -8.30
N SER A 342 -6.73 1.51 -9.08
CA SER A 342 -8.16 1.80 -8.97
C SER A 342 -8.71 1.25 -7.64
N ALA A 343 -9.37 2.11 -6.87
CA ALA A 343 -10.07 1.69 -5.67
C ALA A 343 -11.21 0.72 -5.99
N ASP A 344 -11.91 0.90 -7.12
CA ASP A 344 -12.97 -0.01 -7.57
C ASP A 344 -12.42 -1.41 -7.88
N ALA A 345 -11.33 -1.48 -8.66
CA ALA A 345 -10.68 -2.76 -8.95
C ALA A 345 -10.21 -3.46 -7.66
N SER A 346 -9.62 -2.71 -6.73
CA SER A 346 -9.21 -3.23 -5.42
C SER A 346 -10.40 -3.76 -4.61
N ASP A 347 -11.50 -3.01 -4.52
CA ASP A 347 -12.70 -3.41 -3.77
C ASP A 347 -13.34 -4.67 -4.38
N ARG A 348 -13.38 -4.76 -5.71
CA ARG A 348 -13.90 -5.95 -6.42
C ARG A 348 -13.01 -7.17 -6.24
N GLN A 349 -11.68 -7.01 -6.27
CA GLN A 349 -10.74 -8.10 -5.99
C GLN A 349 -10.85 -8.57 -4.54
N GLN A 350 -10.93 -7.64 -3.59
CA GLN A 350 -11.07 -7.94 -2.17
C GLN A 350 -12.35 -8.73 -1.90
N ALA A 351 -13.49 -8.32 -2.48
CA ALA A 351 -14.74 -9.04 -2.33
C ALA A 351 -14.67 -10.51 -2.81
N VAL A 352 -13.97 -10.76 -3.92
CA VAL A 352 -13.75 -12.13 -4.43
C VAL A 352 -12.84 -12.93 -3.50
N THR A 353 -11.75 -12.33 -3.01
CA THR A 353 -10.82 -12.93 -2.05
C THR A 353 -11.50 -13.28 -0.74
N ASP A 354 -12.25 -12.34 -0.17
CA ASP A 354 -12.97 -12.51 1.10
C ASP A 354 -14.02 -13.60 1.01
N ASN A 355 -14.77 -13.65 -0.10
CA ASN A 355 -15.75 -14.71 -0.32
C ASN A 355 -15.11 -16.09 -0.42
N ALA A 356 -13.98 -16.22 -1.11
CA ALA A 356 -13.27 -17.49 -1.18
C ALA A 356 -12.70 -17.90 0.18
N ASN A 357 -12.14 -16.95 0.94
CA ASN A 357 -11.63 -17.19 2.29
C ASN A 357 -12.74 -17.64 3.23
N ALA A 358 -13.88 -16.96 3.21
CA ALA A 358 -15.05 -17.30 4.01
C ALA A 358 -15.57 -18.72 3.67
N LEU A 359 -15.67 -19.05 2.37
CA LEU A 359 -16.06 -20.39 1.94
C LEU A 359 -15.10 -21.45 2.47
N ARG A 360 -13.78 -21.23 2.32
CA ARG A 360 -12.74 -22.14 2.82
C ARG A 360 -12.85 -22.32 4.34
N ARG A 361 -13.05 -21.23 5.08
CA ARG A 361 -13.21 -21.26 6.54
C ARG A 361 -14.42 -22.08 6.96
N LEU A 362 -15.55 -21.94 6.28
CA LEU A 362 -16.74 -22.76 6.53
C LEU A 362 -16.50 -24.26 6.33
N GLN A 363 -15.71 -24.61 5.32
CA GLN A 363 -15.36 -26.00 5.04
C GLN A 363 -14.35 -26.54 6.06
N SER A 364 -13.26 -25.81 6.32
CA SER A 364 -12.15 -26.29 7.14
C SER A 364 -12.42 -26.21 8.64
N GLU A 365 -13.05 -25.14 9.12
CA GLU A 365 -13.30 -24.93 10.55
C GLU A 365 -14.60 -25.55 11.02
N TYR A 366 -15.62 -25.64 10.16
CA TYR A 366 -16.95 -26.08 10.57
C TYR A 366 -17.46 -27.32 9.83
N GLY A 367 -16.70 -27.84 8.87
CA GLY A 367 -17.00 -29.11 8.20
C GLY A 367 -18.18 -29.07 7.23
N LEU A 368 -18.57 -27.88 6.78
CA LEU A 368 -19.65 -27.76 5.80
C LEU A 368 -19.18 -28.23 4.42
N GLY A 369 -20.04 -28.96 3.71
CA GLY A 369 -19.84 -29.20 2.27
C GLY A 369 -19.99 -27.90 1.48
N GLU A 370 -19.34 -27.78 0.31
CA GLU A 370 -19.31 -26.53 -0.47
C GLU A 370 -20.72 -25.96 -0.74
N ALA A 371 -21.66 -26.81 -1.16
CA ALA A 371 -23.02 -26.37 -1.47
C ALA A 371 -23.73 -25.79 -0.23
N GLN A 372 -23.51 -26.37 0.95
CA GLN A 372 -24.09 -25.90 2.20
C GLN A 372 -23.39 -24.61 2.67
N ALA A 373 -22.06 -24.53 2.54
CA ALA A 373 -21.30 -23.33 2.86
C ALA A 373 -21.71 -22.13 1.98
N ARG A 374 -21.95 -22.34 0.67
CA ARG A 374 -22.50 -21.29 -0.22
C ARG A 374 -23.91 -20.85 0.19
N ARG A 375 -24.78 -21.79 0.62
CA ARG A 375 -26.11 -21.43 1.14
C ARG A 375 -26.02 -20.65 2.45
N ALA A 376 -25.10 -21.03 3.35
CA ALA A 376 -24.84 -20.33 4.59
C ALA A 376 -24.39 -18.88 4.34
N MET A 377 -23.44 -18.67 3.41
CA MET A 377 -23.01 -17.33 2.99
C MET A 377 -24.17 -16.52 2.43
N ALA A 378 -24.94 -17.07 1.48
CA ALA A 378 -26.08 -16.37 0.89
C ALA A 378 -27.17 -16.05 1.91
N TRP A 379 -27.38 -16.91 2.92
CA TRP A 379 -28.29 -16.65 4.04
C TRP A 379 -27.81 -15.49 4.89
N LEU A 380 -26.51 -15.45 5.21
CA LEU A 380 -25.89 -14.34 5.94
C LEU A 380 -26.00 -13.02 5.19
N ASP A 381 -25.67 -12.99 3.89
CA ASP A 381 -25.76 -11.76 3.10
C ASP A 381 -27.18 -11.20 3.10
N ARG A 382 -28.21 -12.04 2.92
CA ARG A 382 -29.62 -11.61 3.01
C ARG A 382 -29.95 -11.04 4.39
N ARG A 383 -29.49 -11.69 5.46
CA ARG A 383 -29.70 -11.24 6.83
C ARG A 383 -29.03 -9.88 7.08
N GLN A 384 -27.80 -9.69 6.62
CA GLN A 384 -27.08 -8.43 6.81
C GLN A 384 -27.66 -7.29 5.98
N MET A 385 -28.11 -7.57 4.75
CA MET A 385 -28.85 -6.60 3.95
C MET A 385 -30.14 -6.14 4.64
N ALA A 386 -30.87 -7.04 5.31
CA ALA A 386 -32.06 -6.69 6.08
C ALA A 386 -31.74 -5.84 7.33
N ASN A 387 -30.54 -6.00 7.90
CA ASN A 387 -30.08 -5.30 9.10
C ASN A 387 -29.21 -4.08 8.77
N ARG A 388 -29.24 -3.57 7.53
CA ARG A 388 -28.40 -2.46 7.11
C ARG A 388 -28.67 -1.24 7.96
N GLN A 389 -27.63 -0.79 8.65
CA GLN A 389 -27.71 0.38 9.52
C GLN A 389 -27.58 1.67 8.71
N VAL A 390 -28.23 2.71 9.21
CA VAL A 390 -28.20 4.06 8.67
C VAL A 390 -27.85 4.99 9.83
N THR A 391 -26.98 5.97 9.61
CA THR A 391 -26.67 7.01 10.60
C THR A 391 -27.90 7.88 10.86
N GLU A 392 -27.86 8.70 11.92
CA GLU A 392 -28.91 9.68 12.21
C GLU A 392 -29.14 10.67 11.04
N ASP A 393 -28.09 10.94 10.25
CA ASP A 393 -28.14 11.81 9.07
C ASP A 393 -28.66 11.10 7.79
N GLY A 394 -29.16 9.87 7.91
CA GLY A 394 -29.69 9.11 6.77
C GLY A 394 -28.63 8.47 5.87
N ILE A 395 -27.37 8.43 6.32
CA ILE A 395 -26.26 7.84 5.55
C ILE A 395 -26.19 6.35 5.85
N ALA A 396 -26.35 5.52 4.83
CA ALA A 396 -26.21 4.08 4.99
C ALA A 396 -24.77 3.74 5.42
N LEU A 397 -24.62 3.02 6.54
CA LEU A 397 -23.32 2.53 6.98
C LEU A 397 -22.79 1.47 5.98
N PRO A 398 -21.46 1.27 5.93
CA PRO A 398 -20.86 0.20 5.15
C PRO A 398 -21.52 -1.15 5.50
N PRO A 399 -21.86 -1.99 4.49
CA PRO A 399 -22.51 -3.26 4.76
C PRO A 399 -21.55 -4.21 5.47
N ILE A 400 -22.03 -4.87 6.53
CA ILE A 400 -21.35 -6.03 7.11
C ILE A 400 -21.60 -7.19 6.15
N THR A 401 -20.55 -7.71 5.50
CA THR A 401 -20.70 -8.81 4.55
C THR A 401 -20.80 -10.17 5.27
N ALA A 402 -21.28 -11.21 4.59
CA ALA A 402 -21.18 -12.57 5.10
C ALA A 402 -19.72 -12.94 5.43
N ALA A 403 -18.77 -12.58 4.56
CA ALA A 403 -17.36 -12.85 4.77
C ALA A 403 -16.82 -12.22 6.07
N MET A 404 -17.16 -10.95 6.34
CA MET A 404 -16.80 -10.30 7.61
C MET A 404 -17.40 -11.00 8.83
N THR A 405 -18.64 -11.48 8.72
CA THR A 405 -19.32 -12.19 9.83
C THR A 405 -18.67 -13.56 10.11
N ILE A 406 -18.28 -14.26 9.04
CA ILE A 406 -17.61 -15.57 9.12
C ILE A 406 -16.21 -15.42 9.70
N ASP A 407 -15.57 -14.26 9.52
CA ASP A 407 -14.23 -14.03 10.04
C ASP A 407 -14.18 -13.84 11.57
N ILE A 408 -15.33 -13.60 12.19
CA ILE A 408 -15.44 -13.45 13.65
C ILE A 408 -15.36 -14.84 14.30
N PRO A 409 -14.33 -15.12 15.12
CA PRO A 409 -14.24 -16.41 15.80
C PRO A 409 -15.43 -16.61 16.75
N PRO A 410 -15.83 -17.86 17.03
CA PRO A 410 -16.84 -18.14 18.04
C PRO A 410 -16.34 -17.69 19.42
N ARG A 411 -17.27 -17.51 20.37
CA ARG A 411 -16.93 -17.09 21.72
C ARG A 411 -15.91 -18.06 22.35
N PRO A 412 -14.84 -17.56 22.98
CA PRO A 412 -13.89 -18.42 23.65
C PRO A 412 -14.56 -19.26 24.75
N VAL A 413 -14.21 -20.53 24.78
CA VAL A 413 -14.57 -21.50 25.81
C VAL A 413 -13.54 -21.42 26.93
N ILE A 414 -14.00 -21.11 28.13
CA ILE A 414 -13.13 -20.94 29.31
C ILE A 414 -12.98 -22.27 30.07
N ASP A 415 -14.05 -23.06 30.15
CA ASP A 415 -14.04 -24.36 30.83
C ASP A 415 -14.08 -25.50 29.80
N ALA A 416 -13.12 -26.42 29.88
CA ALA A 416 -13.08 -27.61 29.04
C ALA A 416 -14.32 -28.51 29.19
N SER A 417 -15.07 -28.40 30.30
CA SER A 417 -16.33 -29.09 30.50
C SER A 417 -17.45 -28.65 29.54
N GLU A 418 -17.33 -27.45 28.96
CA GLU A 418 -18.25 -26.93 27.94
C GLU A 418 -17.96 -27.52 26.56
N CYS A 419 -16.83 -28.21 26.38
CA CYS A 419 -16.50 -28.87 25.13
C CYS A 419 -17.34 -30.15 24.93
N PRO A 420 -17.81 -30.41 23.70
CA PRO A 420 -18.48 -31.67 23.39
C PRO A 420 -17.59 -32.87 23.71
N THR A 421 -18.18 -33.96 24.21
CA THR A 421 -17.45 -35.19 24.56
C THR A 421 -16.52 -35.64 23.43
N GLY A 422 -15.25 -35.89 23.77
CA GLY A 422 -14.22 -36.27 22.81
C GLY A 422 -13.47 -35.11 22.14
N SER A 423 -13.91 -33.86 22.37
CA SER A 423 -13.20 -32.67 21.90
C SER A 423 -12.07 -32.27 22.84
N ARG A 424 -11.12 -31.47 22.34
CA ARG A 424 -10.03 -30.88 23.14
C ARG A 424 -10.12 -29.37 23.14
N LEU A 425 -9.91 -28.74 24.30
CA LEU A 425 -9.79 -27.29 24.41
C LEU A 425 -8.39 -26.86 23.94
N VAL A 426 -8.33 -26.03 22.91
CA VAL A 426 -7.10 -25.50 22.33
C VAL A 426 -7.27 -24.00 22.13
N SER A 427 -6.46 -23.19 22.81
CA SER A 427 -6.47 -21.72 22.71
C SER A 427 -7.86 -21.10 22.91
N GLY A 428 -8.62 -21.62 23.88
CA GLY A 428 -9.97 -21.14 24.16
C GLY A 428 -11.04 -21.61 23.17
N LEU A 429 -10.79 -22.64 22.35
CA LEU A 429 -11.78 -23.20 21.43
C LEU A 429 -11.83 -24.72 21.52
N CYS A 430 -13.02 -25.33 21.44
CA CYS A 430 -13.15 -26.79 21.43
C CYS A 430 -12.96 -27.32 20.01
N ARG A 431 -11.99 -28.22 19.83
CA ARG A 431 -11.77 -28.93 18.56
C ARG A 431 -12.29 -30.36 18.65
N THR A 432 -13.18 -30.76 17.75
CA THR A 432 -13.67 -32.15 17.65
C THR A 432 -12.54 -33.09 17.19
N PRO A 433 -12.70 -34.42 17.31
CA PRO A 433 -11.75 -35.39 16.77
C PRO A 433 -11.46 -35.21 15.27
N GLU A 434 -12.45 -34.74 14.51
CA GLU A 434 -12.36 -34.46 13.08
C GLU A 434 -11.72 -33.09 12.77
N GLY A 435 -11.43 -32.30 13.80
CA GLY A 435 -10.72 -31.01 13.69
C GLY A 435 -11.60 -29.77 13.64
N TYR A 436 -12.93 -29.90 13.68
CA TYR A 436 -13.86 -28.77 13.57
C TYR A 436 -14.04 -28.02 14.90
N LEU A 437 -14.41 -26.74 14.81
CA LEU A 437 -14.60 -25.84 15.95
C LEU A 437 -16.00 -25.95 16.55
N ARG A 438 -16.06 -25.97 17.89
CA ARG A 438 -17.28 -25.92 18.70
C ARG A 438 -17.10 -24.98 19.92
N PRO A 439 -18.18 -24.37 20.45
CA PRO A 439 -19.54 -24.32 19.88
C PRO A 439 -19.55 -23.58 18.53
N LEU A 440 -20.57 -23.84 17.71
CA LEU A 440 -20.72 -23.08 16.46
C LEU A 440 -21.06 -21.62 16.80
N PRO A 441 -20.67 -20.66 15.95
CA PRO A 441 -21.25 -19.34 15.98
C PRO A 441 -22.78 -19.41 15.96
N GLU A 442 -23.46 -18.56 16.73
CA GLU A 442 -24.93 -18.55 16.87
C GLU A 442 -25.63 -18.48 15.51
N TRP A 443 -25.12 -17.65 14.60
CA TRP A 443 -25.65 -17.50 13.24
C TRP A 443 -25.59 -18.80 12.43
N LEU A 444 -24.53 -19.60 12.62
CA LEU A 444 -24.32 -20.84 11.88
C LEU A 444 -25.20 -21.95 12.44
N ALA A 445 -25.38 -21.99 13.76
CA ALA A 445 -26.36 -22.88 14.38
C ALA A 445 -27.78 -22.61 13.86
N GLU A 446 -28.19 -21.33 13.84
CA GLU A 446 -29.49 -20.91 13.32
C GLU A 446 -29.69 -21.28 11.84
N PHE A 447 -28.68 -21.03 10.99
CA PHE A 447 -28.72 -21.45 9.60
C PHE A 447 -28.90 -22.97 9.46
N LEU A 448 -28.12 -23.77 10.20
CA LEU A 448 -28.19 -25.23 10.13
C LEU A 448 -29.52 -25.80 10.64
N GLU A 449 -30.23 -25.08 11.50
CA GLU A 449 -31.60 -25.44 11.90
C GLU A 449 -32.61 -25.16 10.77
N GLN A 450 -32.43 -24.07 10.02
CA GLN A 450 -33.31 -23.68 8.90
C GLN A 450 -33.01 -24.40 7.57
N ASP A 451 -31.79 -24.91 7.39
CA ASP A 451 -31.34 -25.62 6.18
C ASP A 451 -31.72 -27.12 6.19
N ARG A 452 -32.26 -27.63 7.31
CA ARG A 452 -32.82 -28.99 7.44
C ARG A 452 -34.20 -29.08 6.80
#